data_AF-A0A7X8NP25-F1
#
_entry.id   AF-A0A7X8NP25-F1
#
_cell.length_a   1.000
_cell.length_b   1.000
_cell.length_c   1.000
_cell.angle_alpha   90.00
_cell.angle_beta   90.00
_cell.angle_gamma   90.00
#
_symmetry.space_group_name_H-M   'P 1'
#
loop_
_entity.id
_entity.type
_entity.pdbx_description
1 polymer ?
#
loop_
_entity_poly.entity_id
_entity_poly.type
_entity_poly.pdbx_seq_one_letter_code
_entity_poly.pdbx_strand_id
1 'polypeptide(L)'
;MKNLIVAIAALTLAACSKSPAMPAREGAPDGAVRMAMPEGEALPGVRDGESQASWAAGSDGLSVRYGHPGEPPLVSLVCREGVLTVTRHAAAPVGAQALFALVGSDGIMRLPVDATSVPGQRGYIWQGTISADDSRAKVLGGSYNGTLPGAGMIKVSAGAPVRDLIARCRRSAPAAAPEPIAPAQIAE
;
A
#
# COMPACT_ATOMS: atom_id res chain seq x y z
N MET A 1 2.41 -60.28 55.77
CA MET A 1 3.16 -59.01 55.79
C MET A 1 3.85 -58.84 54.44
N LYS A 2 3.86 -57.61 53.90
CA LYS A 2 4.56 -57.18 52.70
C LYS A 2 3.76 -57.22 51.37
N ASN A 3 2.54 -56.68 51.42
CA ASN A 3 1.93 -55.98 50.29
C ASN A 3 2.52 -54.58 50.23
N LEU A 4 3.54 -54.35 49.41
CA LEU A 4 3.97 -53.02 48.98
C LEU A 4 5.03 -53.24 47.91
N ILE A 5 5.15 -52.31 46.95
CA ILE A 5 6.15 -52.32 45.87
C ILE A 5 5.69 -53.05 44.59
N VAL A 6 4.64 -52.57 43.92
CA VAL A 6 4.64 -52.44 42.43
C VAL A 6 3.61 -51.36 42.04
N ALA A 7 3.86 -50.09 42.36
CA ALA A 7 2.99 -48.98 41.93
C ALA A 7 3.74 -47.65 41.75
N ILE A 8 4.96 -47.68 41.20
CA ILE A 8 5.78 -46.48 40.99
C ILE A 8 6.43 -46.48 39.59
N ALA A 9 5.66 -46.80 38.54
CA ALA A 9 6.17 -46.83 37.16
C ALA A 9 5.37 -45.99 36.16
N ALA A 10 4.54 -45.04 36.62
CA ALA A 10 3.62 -44.30 35.75
C ALA A 10 3.61 -42.76 35.97
N LEU A 11 4.73 -42.15 36.39
CA LEU A 11 4.76 -40.72 36.74
C LEU A 11 5.91 -39.88 36.14
N THR A 12 6.60 -40.34 35.09
CA THR A 12 7.74 -39.60 34.51
C THR A 12 7.46 -38.88 33.17
N LEU A 13 6.21 -38.80 32.68
CA LEU A 13 5.90 -38.18 31.38
C LEU A 13 5.24 -36.79 31.44
N ALA A 14 5.56 -35.98 32.45
CA ALA A 14 5.13 -34.57 32.51
C ALA A 14 6.30 -33.62 32.80
N ALA A 15 7.42 -33.81 32.11
CA ALA A 15 8.51 -32.82 32.08
C ALA A 15 8.40 -31.99 30.80
N CYS A 16 7.71 -30.85 30.93
CA CYS A 16 7.89 -29.60 30.20
C CYS A 16 8.37 -29.68 28.74
N SER A 17 7.42 -29.68 27.80
CA SER A 17 7.63 -29.21 26.42
C SER A 17 7.83 -27.69 26.35
N LYS A 18 8.75 -27.15 27.16
CA LYS A 18 9.20 -25.77 27.06
C LYS A 18 10.51 -25.80 26.30
N SER A 19 10.41 -25.72 24.97
CA SER A 19 11.58 -25.58 24.12
C SER A 19 12.46 -24.45 24.67
N PRO A 20 13.75 -24.69 24.95
CA PRO A 20 14.62 -23.63 25.43
C PRO A 20 14.65 -22.50 24.41
N ALA A 21 14.56 -21.26 24.90
CA ALA A 21 14.73 -20.09 24.06
C ALA A 21 16.08 -20.22 23.35
N MET A 22 16.05 -20.28 22.01
CA MET A 22 17.29 -20.35 21.25
C MET A 22 18.16 -19.13 21.58
N PRO A 23 19.47 -19.31 21.77
CA PRO A 23 20.36 -18.22 22.10
C PRO A 23 20.25 -17.10 21.06
N ALA A 24 20.42 -15.86 21.53
CA ALA A 24 20.50 -14.70 20.67
C ALA A 24 21.56 -14.94 19.59
N ARG A 25 21.21 -14.64 18.33
CA ARG A 25 22.17 -14.82 17.24
C ARG A 25 23.26 -13.76 17.39
N GLU A 26 24.51 -14.21 17.28
CA GLU A 26 25.69 -13.35 17.29
C GLU A 26 25.52 -12.25 16.21
N GLY A 27 25.60 -10.98 16.64
CA GLY A 27 25.36 -9.80 15.79
C GLY A 27 23.94 -9.19 15.86
N ALA A 28 23.04 -9.68 16.72
CA ALA A 28 21.76 -9.01 16.95
C ALA A 28 21.94 -7.68 17.73
N PRO A 29 21.17 -6.62 17.40
CA PRO A 29 21.18 -5.38 18.17
C PRO A 29 20.75 -5.60 19.62
N ASP A 30 21.34 -4.85 20.55
CA ASP A 30 20.93 -4.84 21.95
C ASP A 30 19.45 -4.45 22.08
N GLY A 31 18.66 -5.30 22.74
CA GLY A 31 17.21 -5.11 22.91
C GLY A 31 16.33 -5.70 21.80
N ALA A 32 16.89 -6.49 20.87
CA ALA A 32 16.08 -7.20 19.87
C ALA A 32 15.13 -8.22 20.54
N VAL A 33 13.82 -7.97 20.44
CA VAL A 33 12.77 -8.92 20.85
C VAL A 33 12.33 -9.73 19.64
N ARG A 34 12.40 -11.07 19.72
CA ARG A 34 11.78 -11.92 18.69
C ARG A 34 10.27 -11.93 18.90
N MET A 35 9.54 -11.34 17.96
CA MET A 35 8.09 -11.51 17.87
C MET A 35 7.81 -12.83 17.16
N ALA A 36 6.92 -13.65 17.73
CA ALA A 36 6.41 -14.82 17.03
C ALA A 36 5.60 -14.34 15.82
N MET A 37 5.93 -14.83 14.63
CA MET A 37 5.10 -14.63 13.44
C MET A 37 3.76 -15.34 13.70
N PRO A 38 2.59 -14.70 13.48
CA PRO A 38 1.31 -15.40 13.54
C PRO A 38 1.33 -16.60 12.58
N GLU A 39 0.94 -17.77 13.07
CA GLU A 39 0.76 -18.93 12.21
C GLU A 39 -0.30 -18.60 11.13
N GLY A 40 0.05 -18.78 9.86
CA GLY A 40 -0.84 -18.50 8.72
C GLY A 40 -0.53 -17.24 7.91
N GLU A 41 0.48 -16.45 8.29
CA GLU A 41 0.98 -15.37 7.43
C GLU A 41 1.81 -15.99 6.30
N ALA A 42 1.26 -15.98 5.07
CA ALA A 42 1.93 -16.53 3.91
C ALA A 42 3.29 -15.85 3.74
N LEU A 43 4.36 -16.66 3.72
CA LEU A 43 5.67 -16.18 3.31
C LEU A 43 5.51 -15.56 1.91
N PRO A 44 6.05 -14.34 1.66
CA PRO A 44 6.02 -13.77 0.33
C PRO A 44 6.58 -14.83 -0.64
N GLY A 45 5.77 -15.18 -1.64
CA GLY A 45 6.13 -16.20 -2.63
C GLY A 45 7.51 -15.90 -3.22
N VAL A 46 8.26 -16.95 -3.52
CA VAL A 46 9.53 -16.81 -4.24
C VAL A 46 9.22 -16.13 -5.58
N ARG A 47 9.92 -15.03 -5.84
CA ARG A 47 9.83 -14.29 -7.10
C ARG A 47 10.16 -15.22 -8.26
N ASP A 48 9.25 -15.35 -9.20
CA ASP A 48 9.66 -15.60 -10.58
C ASP A 48 10.37 -14.33 -11.05
N GLY A 49 11.71 -14.35 -11.00
CA GLY A 49 12.57 -13.19 -11.26
C GLY A 49 12.43 -12.57 -12.66
N GLU A 50 11.58 -13.16 -13.50
CA GLU A 50 11.29 -12.70 -14.87
C GLU A 50 9.98 -11.93 -15.01
N SER A 51 9.09 -11.96 -14.02
CA SER A 51 7.81 -11.24 -14.14
C SER A 51 8.04 -9.73 -14.00
N GLN A 52 7.65 -8.96 -15.03
CA GLN A 52 7.78 -7.50 -15.01
C GLN A 52 6.55 -6.86 -14.36
N ALA A 53 6.78 -5.82 -13.55
CA ALA A 53 5.69 -5.02 -13.00
C ALA A 53 4.90 -4.33 -14.11
N SER A 54 3.57 -4.41 -14.03
CA SER A 54 2.67 -3.86 -15.04
C SER A 54 1.39 -3.31 -14.42
N TRP A 55 0.66 -2.52 -15.20
CA TRP A 55 -0.67 -2.03 -14.80
C TRP A 55 -1.73 -3.09 -15.07
N ALA A 56 -2.54 -3.38 -14.07
CA ALA A 56 -3.76 -4.19 -14.18
C ALA A 56 -4.97 -3.36 -13.76
N ALA A 57 -6.07 -3.47 -14.51
CA ALA A 57 -7.35 -2.90 -14.12
C ALA A 57 -8.01 -3.72 -13.02
N GLY A 58 -8.64 -3.05 -12.06
CA GLY A 58 -9.55 -3.69 -11.14
C GLY A 58 -10.85 -4.11 -11.84
N SER A 59 -11.52 -5.12 -11.29
CA SER A 59 -12.80 -5.63 -11.81
C SER A 59 -13.92 -4.59 -11.78
N ASP A 60 -13.79 -3.57 -10.92
CA ASP A 60 -14.74 -2.46 -10.81
C ASP A 60 -14.59 -1.42 -11.93
N GLY A 61 -13.52 -1.49 -12.73
CA GLY A 61 -13.20 -0.48 -13.75
C GLY A 61 -12.86 0.92 -13.21
N LEU A 62 -12.93 1.09 -11.88
CA LEU A 62 -12.69 2.32 -11.13
C LEU A 62 -11.36 2.31 -10.39
N SER A 63 -10.59 1.25 -10.52
CA SER A 63 -9.27 1.11 -9.93
C SER A 63 -8.25 0.50 -10.89
N VAL A 64 -6.98 0.81 -10.67
CA VAL A 64 -5.84 0.15 -11.33
C VAL A 64 -4.73 -0.08 -10.31
N ARG A 65 -3.93 -1.12 -10.55
CA ARG A 65 -2.82 -1.52 -9.68
C ARG A 65 -1.57 -1.71 -10.52
N TYR A 66 -0.44 -1.18 -10.06
CA TYR A 66 0.87 -1.40 -10.63
C TYR A 66 1.71 -2.27 -9.70
N GLY A 67 2.26 -3.36 -10.21
CA GLY A 67 3.10 -4.27 -9.42
C GLY A 67 3.36 -5.56 -10.18
N HIS A 68 4.06 -6.50 -9.54
CA HIS A 68 4.25 -7.84 -10.09
C HIS A 68 2.98 -8.67 -9.90
N PRO A 69 2.63 -9.53 -10.87
CA PRO A 69 1.54 -10.50 -10.69
C PRO A 69 1.74 -11.34 -9.44
N GLY A 70 0.69 -11.53 -8.64
CA GLY A 70 0.74 -12.33 -7.41
C GLY A 70 1.36 -11.62 -6.19
N GLU A 71 1.97 -10.45 -6.36
CA GLU A 71 2.50 -9.64 -5.25
C GLU A 71 1.51 -8.52 -4.86
N PRO A 72 1.62 -7.98 -3.62
CA PRO A 72 1.00 -6.72 -3.29
C PRO A 72 1.41 -5.63 -4.32
N PRO A 73 0.47 -4.77 -4.75
CA PRO A 73 0.81 -3.70 -5.68
C PRO A 73 1.86 -2.79 -5.07
N LEU A 74 2.64 -2.14 -5.91
CA LEU A 74 3.55 -1.07 -5.53
C LEU A 74 2.81 0.27 -5.46
N VAL A 75 1.95 0.53 -6.45
CA VAL A 75 1.11 1.74 -6.53
C VAL A 75 -0.29 1.33 -6.97
N SER A 76 -1.32 1.98 -6.45
CA SER A 76 -2.68 1.85 -6.97
C SER A 76 -3.35 3.19 -7.11
N LEU A 77 -4.26 3.28 -8.07
CA LEU A 77 -5.15 4.43 -8.22
C LEU A 77 -6.59 3.96 -8.10
N VAL A 78 -7.41 4.76 -7.42
CA VAL A 78 -8.87 4.58 -7.35
C VAL A 78 -9.52 5.90 -7.74
N CYS A 79 -10.52 5.84 -8.61
CA CYS A 79 -11.33 6.99 -8.98
C CYS A 79 -12.62 7.02 -8.18
N ARG A 80 -12.97 8.20 -7.66
CA ARG A 80 -14.29 8.53 -7.12
C ARG A 80 -14.63 9.97 -7.54
N GLU A 81 -15.74 10.15 -8.25
CA GLU A 81 -16.30 11.49 -8.58
C GLU A 81 -15.26 12.49 -9.15
N GLY A 82 -14.51 12.10 -10.17
CA GLY A 82 -13.46 12.97 -10.74
C GLY A 82 -12.17 13.10 -9.94
N VAL A 83 -12.08 12.48 -8.76
CA VAL A 83 -10.89 12.51 -7.90
C VAL A 83 -10.15 11.17 -7.94
N LEU A 84 -8.86 11.24 -8.23
CA LEU A 84 -7.95 10.11 -8.15
C LEU A 84 -7.33 10.08 -6.76
N THR A 85 -7.55 8.98 -6.05
CA THR A 85 -6.74 8.59 -4.91
C THR A 85 -5.55 7.80 -5.40
N VAL A 86 -4.34 8.29 -5.13
CA VAL A 86 -3.08 7.59 -5.40
C VAL A 86 -2.55 7.00 -4.10
N THR A 87 -2.30 5.70 -4.10
CA THR A 87 -1.77 4.98 -2.95
C THR A 87 -0.42 4.39 -3.29
N ARG A 88 0.62 4.74 -2.52
CA ARG A 88 1.92 4.07 -2.55
C ARG A 88 1.94 3.02 -1.44
N HIS A 89 1.97 1.76 -1.84
CA HIS A 89 1.95 0.59 -0.94
C HIS A 89 3.34 0.35 -0.34
N ALA A 90 3.70 1.22 0.58
CA ALA A 90 4.87 1.11 1.43
C ALA A 90 4.47 1.57 2.84
N ALA A 91 5.08 1.00 3.87
CA ALA A 91 4.80 1.38 5.24
C ALA A 91 5.05 2.88 5.44
N ALA A 92 4.07 3.56 6.03
CA ALA A 92 4.16 4.96 6.42
C ALA A 92 4.25 5.03 7.96
N PRO A 93 5.18 5.81 8.53
CA PRO A 93 5.16 6.09 9.96
C PRO A 93 3.85 6.79 10.34
N VAL A 94 3.31 6.49 11.52
CA VAL A 94 2.04 7.08 11.98
C VAL A 94 2.14 8.60 12.01
N GLY A 95 1.15 9.28 11.41
CA GLY A 95 1.09 10.74 11.36
C GLY A 95 2.11 11.39 10.41
N ALA A 96 2.86 10.62 9.62
CA ALA A 96 3.81 11.18 8.67
C ALA A 96 3.11 11.82 7.46
N GLN A 97 3.73 12.88 6.95
CA GLN A 97 3.32 13.58 5.73
C GLN A 97 4.54 13.74 4.82
N ALA A 98 4.33 13.69 3.52
CA ALA A 98 5.41 13.83 2.55
C ALA A 98 4.91 14.36 1.20
N LEU A 99 5.86 14.69 0.33
CA LEU A 99 5.60 14.88 -1.09
C LEU A 99 6.10 13.66 -1.85
N PHE A 100 5.18 12.93 -2.47
CA PHE A 100 5.53 11.88 -3.41
C PHE A 100 5.96 12.53 -4.73
N ALA A 101 7.26 12.56 -4.99
CA ALA A 101 7.81 13.19 -6.17
C ALA A 101 7.83 12.21 -7.34
N LEU A 102 7.03 12.52 -8.37
CA LEU A 102 6.84 11.74 -9.57
C LEU A 102 7.44 12.51 -10.74
N VAL A 103 8.43 11.93 -11.38
CA VAL A 103 9.19 12.56 -12.47
C VAL A 103 9.11 11.66 -13.70
N GLY A 104 8.37 12.10 -14.71
CA GLY A 104 8.18 11.38 -15.97
C GLY A 104 8.37 12.29 -17.17
N SER A 105 8.24 11.72 -18.38
CA SER A 105 8.33 12.48 -19.64
C SER A 105 7.25 13.57 -19.75
N ASP A 106 6.08 13.33 -19.15
CA ASP A 106 4.94 14.24 -19.21
C ASP A 106 5.00 15.38 -18.18
N GLY A 107 6.02 15.39 -17.32
CA GLY A 107 6.30 16.46 -16.37
C GLY A 107 6.69 15.96 -14.97
N ILE A 108 6.64 16.89 -14.03
CA ILE A 108 6.93 16.63 -12.61
C ILE A 108 5.66 16.88 -11.80
N MET A 109 5.31 15.92 -10.94
CA MET A 109 4.24 16.04 -9.97
C MET A 109 4.78 15.77 -8.56
N ARG A 110 4.60 16.73 -7.65
CA ARG A 110 4.83 16.51 -6.22
C ARG A 110 3.48 16.38 -5.56
N LEU A 111 3.04 15.15 -5.34
CA LEU A 111 1.73 14.86 -4.76
C LEU A 111 1.85 14.87 -3.23
N PRO A 112 1.11 15.72 -2.51
CA PRO A 112 1.00 15.61 -1.06
C PRO A 112 0.39 14.26 -0.68
N VAL A 113 1.03 13.56 0.25
CA VAL A 113 0.58 12.27 0.75
C VAL A 113 0.70 12.21 2.27
N ASP A 114 -0.25 11.52 2.88
CA ASP A 114 -0.33 11.30 4.33
C ASP A 114 -0.27 9.80 4.64
N ALA A 115 0.25 9.49 5.83
CA ALA A 115 0.13 8.17 6.43
C ALA A 115 -1.34 7.88 6.75
N THR A 116 -1.95 6.98 5.99
CA THR A 116 -3.38 6.66 6.04
C THR A 116 -3.58 5.19 6.39
N SER A 117 -4.50 4.91 7.32
CA SER A 117 -4.94 3.55 7.62
C SER A 117 -6.04 3.17 6.61
N VAL A 118 -5.82 2.08 5.88
CA VAL A 118 -6.73 1.60 4.84
C VAL A 118 -7.40 0.29 5.28
N PRO A 119 -8.73 0.13 5.13
CA PRO A 119 -9.42 -1.09 5.51
C PRO A 119 -8.81 -2.34 4.85
N GLY A 120 -8.63 -3.40 5.65
CA GLY A 120 -8.04 -4.66 5.18
C GLY A 120 -6.51 -4.66 5.07
N GLN A 121 -5.84 -3.55 5.39
CA GLN A 121 -4.38 -3.46 5.41
C GLN A 121 -3.88 -3.16 6.83
N ARG A 122 -2.87 -3.91 7.29
CA ARG A 122 -2.25 -3.65 8.58
C ARG A 122 -1.33 -2.43 8.48
N GLY A 123 -1.41 -1.56 9.49
CA GLY A 123 -0.58 -0.37 9.59
C GLY A 123 -1.09 0.80 8.73
N TYR A 124 -0.17 1.71 8.41
CA TYR A 124 -0.42 2.91 7.61
C TYR A 124 0.37 2.84 6.31
N ILE A 125 -0.22 3.37 5.25
CA ILE A 125 0.41 3.53 3.94
C ILE A 125 0.27 4.95 3.44
N TRP A 126 1.01 5.29 2.41
CA TRP A 126 0.99 6.63 1.84
C TRP A 126 -0.18 6.79 0.87
N GLN A 127 -1.04 7.78 1.12
CA GLN A 127 -2.18 8.10 0.27
C GLN A 127 -2.26 9.60 0.02
N GLY A 128 -2.56 9.98 -1.20
CA GLY A 128 -2.82 11.38 -1.59
C GLY A 128 -3.89 11.42 -2.66
N THR A 129 -4.44 12.60 -2.89
CA THR A 129 -5.53 12.80 -3.86
C THR A 129 -5.18 13.89 -4.85
N ILE A 130 -5.65 13.73 -6.09
CA ILE A 130 -5.56 14.75 -7.12
C ILE A 130 -6.82 14.72 -7.99
N SER A 131 -7.29 15.89 -8.41
CA SER A 131 -8.34 15.96 -9.44
C SER A 131 -7.84 15.28 -10.72
N ALA A 132 -8.68 14.47 -11.34
CA ALA A 132 -8.34 13.84 -12.62
C ALA A 132 -8.13 14.90 -13.72
N ASP A 133 -8.80 16.05 -13.63
CA ASP A 133 -8.67 17.18 -14.57
C ASP A 133 -7.47 18.08 -14.28
N ASP A 134 -6.77 17.89 -13.16
CA ASP A 134 -5.51 18.59 -12.91
C ASP A 134 -4.51 18.21 -14.01
N SER A 135 -3.93 19.23 -14.65
CA SER A 135 -2.95 19.06 -15.72
C SER A 135 -1.76 18.16 -15.32
N ARG A 136 -1.42 18.09 -14.02
CA ARG A 136 -0.33 17.26 -13.47
C ARG A 136 -0.70 15.77 -13.43
N ALA A 137 -1.99 15.43 -13.41
CA ALA A 137 -2.45 14.04 -13.38
C ALA A 137 -1.98 13.23 -14.62
N LYS A 138 -1.62 13.91 -15.71
CA LYS A 138 -1.01 13.27 -16.90
C LYS A 138 0.25 12.45 -16.58
N VAL A 139 1.03 12.86 -15.56
CA VAL A 139 2.24 12.14 -15.14
C VAL A 139 1.91 10.70 -14.72
N LEU A 140 0.74 10.47 -14.11
CA LEU A 140 0.30 9.14 -13.67
C LEU A 140 0.00 8.20 -14.85
N GLY A 141 -0.34 8.74 -16.03
CA GLY A 141 -0.65 7.96 -17.23
C GLY A 141 0.59 7.58 -18.06
N GLY A 142 1.72 8.26 -17.82
CA GLY A 142 3.00 8.03 -18.48
C GLY A 142 3.91 7.09 -17.69
N SER A 143 5.16 6.97 -18.14
CA SER A 143 6.22 6.35 -17.35
C SER A 143 6.86 7.39 -16.44
N TYR A 144 7.21 7.00 -15.21
CA TYR A 144 7.81 7.90 -14.24
C TYR A 144 8.70 7.17 -13.23
N ASN A 145 9.65 7.93 -12.66
CA ASN A 145 10.32 7.56 -11.42
C ASN A 145 9.58 8.25 -10.26
N GLY A 146 9.22 7.49 -9.23
CA GLY A 146 8.59 8.01 -8.02
C GLY A 146 9.55 7.90 -6.84
N THR A 147 9.76 8.98 -6.09
CA THR A 147 10.56 8.97 -4.86
C THR A 147 9.74 9.48 -3.68
N LEU A 148 9.84 8.76 -2.56
CA LEU A 148 9.11 9.08 -1.34
C LEU A 148 10.00 8.87 -0.12
N PRO A 149 10.16 9.88 0.77
CA PRO A 149 10.91 9.74 2.01
C PRO A 149 10.45 8.53 2.82
N GLY A 150 11.39 7.71 3.29
CA GLY A 150 11.11 6.48 4.05
C GLY A 150 10.60 5.29 3.23
N ALA A 151 10.16 5.49 1.97
CA ALA A 151 9.64 4.42 1.10
C ALA A 151 10.49 4.18 -0.16
N GLY A 152 11.56 4.97 -0.35
CA GLY A 152 12.54 4.79 -1.41
C GLY A 152 12.06 5.24 -2.79
N MET A 153 12.66 4.67 -3.83
CA MET A 153 12.35 4.95 -5.24
C MET A 153 11.59 3.79 -5.88
N ILE A 154 10.67 4.12 -6.79
CA ILE A 154 10.05 3.18 -7.73
C ILE A 154 10.24 3.65 -9.16
N LYS A 155 10.26 2.69 -10.09
CA LYS A 155 10.16 2.93 -11.53
C LYS A 155 8.82 2.38 -11.98
N VAL A 156 8.03 3.19 -12.66
CA VAL A 156 6.70 2.81 -13.13
C VAL A 156 6.65 2.98 -14.64
N SER A 157 6.33 1.90 -15.34
CA SER A 157 6.09 1.91 -16.78
C SER A 157 4.71 2.49 -17.10
N ALA A 158 4.57 3.08 -18.29
CA ALA A 158 3.26 3.49 -18.78
C ALA A 158 2.36 2.26 -19.05
N GLY A 159 1.04 2.46 -19.06
CA GLY A 159 0.10 1.38 -19.41
C GLY A 159 -1.26 1.89 -19.85
N ALA A 160 -1.92 1.16 -20.76
CA ALA A 160 -3.28 1.49 -21.18
C ALA A 160 -4.28 1.53 -20.00
N PRO A 161 -4.28 0.58 -19.05
CA PRO A 161 -5.26 0.58 -17.96
C PRO A 161 -5.29 1.87 -17.14
N VAL A 162 -4.12 2.42 -16.79
CA VAL A 162 -4.05 3.66 -16.00
C VAL A 162 -4.49 4.89 -16.81
N ARG A 163 -4.13 4.97 -18.09
CA ARG A 163 -4.61 6.05 -18.97
C ARG A 163 -6.12 6.01 -19.12
N ASP A 164 -6.67 4.82 -19.33
CA ASP A 164 -8.10 4.63 -19.50
C ASP A 164 -8.86 4.97 -18.20
N LEU A 165 -8.31 4.60 -17.03
CA LEU A 165 -8.86 5.00 -15.74
C LEU A 165 -8.88 6.53 -15.60
N ILE A 166 -7.76 7.22 -15.85
CA ILE A 166 -7.69 8.68 -15.72
C ILE A 166 -8.71 9.34 -16.65
N ALA A 167 -8.81 8.90 -17.90
CA ALA A 167 -9.77 9.43 -18.87
C ALA A 167 -11.24 9.17 -18.49
N ARG A 168 -11.56 8.02 -17.88
CA ARG A 168 -12.89 7.76 -17.32
C ARG A 168 -13.15 8.63 -16.09
N CYS A 169 -12.15 8.79 -15.24
CA CYS A 169 -12.27 9.55 -14.00
C CYS A 169 -12.58 11.02 -14.27
N ARG A 170 -11.90 11.65 -15.24
CA ARG A 170 -12.20 13.02 -15.68
C ARG A 170 -13.68 13.21 -16.03
N ARG A 171 -14.27 12.23 -16.71
CA ARG A 171 -15.68 12.26 -17.12
C ARG A 171 -16.68 11.98 -15.99
N SER A 172 -16.22 11.53 -14.82
CA SER A 172 -17.07 11.29 -13.66
C SER A 172 -17.09 12.43 -12.65
N ALA A 173 -16.40 13.55 -12.94
CA ALA A 173 -16.50 14.76 -12.13
C ALA A 173 -17.96 15.25 -12.11
N PRO A 174 -18.51 15.59 -10.93
CA PRO A 174 -19.81 16.23 -10.86
C PRO A 174 -19.80 17.50 -11.72
N ALA A 175 -20.87 17.74 -12.48
CA ALA A 175 -21.02 19.01 -13.16
C ALA A 175 -20.99 20.12 -12.10
N ALA A 176 -20.09 21.10 -12.27
CA ALA A 176 -20.08 22.27 -11.41
C ALA A 176 -21.47 22.89 -11.43
N ALA A 177 -22.10 23.02 -10.25
CA ALA A 177 -23.35 23.77 -10.15
C ALA A 177 -23.07 25.19 -10.67
N PRO A 178 -23.93 25.76 -11.52
CA PRO A 178 -23.74 27.12 -12.00
C PRO A 178 -23.63 28.06 -10.79
N GLU A 179 -22.59 28.89 -10.80
CA GLU A 179 -22.36 29.90 -9.77
C GLU A 179 -23.61 30.80 -9.68
N PRO A 180 -24.18 31.02 -8.48
CA PRO A 180 -25.34 31.89 -8.34
C PRO A 180 -25.01 33.28 -8.89
N ILE A 181 -25.74 33.71 -9.91
CA ILE A 181 -25.64 35.08 -10.44
C ILE A 181 -26.08 36.01 -9.31
N ALA A 182 -25.13 36.71 -8.68
CA ALA A 182 -25.43 37.72 -7.67
C ALA A 182 -26.24 38.86 -8.33
N PRO A 183 -27.41 39.24 -7.78
CA PRO A 183 -28.22 40.32 -8.32
C PRO A 183 -27.60 41.68 -7.97
N ALA A 184 -26.62 42.12 -8.76
CA ALA A 184 -26.08 43.49 -8.68
C ALA A 184 -25.68 44.02 -10.07
N GLN A 185 -26.60 43.90 -11.03
CA GLN A 185 -26.51 44.55 -12.34
C GLN A 185 -27.91 44.98 -12.81
N ILE A 186 -28.72 45.59 -11.93
CA ILE A 186 -29.89 46.37 -12.35
C ILE A 186 -29.99 47.59 -11.42
N ALA A 187 -29.23 48.63 -11.72
CA ALA A 187 -29.49 49.98 -11.26
C ALA A 187 -28.83 50.93 -12.26
N GLU A 188 -29.67 51.40 -13.18
CA GLU A 188 -29.51 52.61 -13.99
C GLU A 188 -29.63 53.87 -13.11
#